data_AF-A0A2E9IMS3-F1
#
_entry.id   AF-A0A2E9IMS3-F1
#
_cell.length_a   1.000
_cell.length_b   1.000
_cell.length_c   1.000
_cell.angle_alpha   90.00
_cell.angle_beta   90.00
_cell.angle_gamma   90.00
#
_symmetry.space_group_name_H-M   'P 1'
#
loop_
_entity.id
_entity.type
_entity.pdbx_description
1 polymer ?
#
loop_
_entity_poly.entity_id
_entity_poly.type
_entity_poly.pdbx_seq_one_letter_code
_entity_poly.pdbx_strand_id
1 'polypeptide(L)'
;MNYDYNNAVELLGLCEEHDASISTIALKREALEQNVSEASLLQRMQDYFADMRESVRRGLEIDTVSPSGLSGGDARRLLAYSQSENPLFGPRFARTIAYGFAVLEHNAQFGRIVATPT
;
A
#
# COMPACT_ATOMS: atom_id res chain seq x y z
N MET A 1 24.09 18.50 5.17
CA MET A 1 22.92 18.96 4.39
C MET A 1 21.71 18.82 5.28
N ASN A 2 20.80 19.79 5.26
CA ASN A 2 19.56 19.75 6.04
C ASN A 2 18.40 19.43 5.09
N TYR A 3 17.63 18.38 5.36
CA TYR A 3 16.42 18.02 4.61
C TYR A 3 15.17 18.04 5.50
N ASP A 4 15.21 18.73 6.65
CA ASP A 4 14.09 18.83 7.58
C ASP A 4 13.01 19.80 7.06
N TYR A 5 11.75 19.41 7.23
CA TYR A 5 10.58 20.21 6.91
C TYR A 5 9.41 19.86 7.84
N ASN A 6 8.56 20.83 8.14
CA ASN A 6 7.37 20.68 9.00
C ASN A 6 6.06 20.90 8.26
N ASN A 7 6.11 21.38 7.02
CA ASN A 7 4.93 21.63 6.18
C ASN A 7 5.25 21.45 4.69
N ALA A 8 4.20 21.46 3.87
CA ALA A 8 4.33 21.26 2.43
C ALA A 8 5.11 22.37 1.72
N VAL A 9 5.05 23.61 2.22
CA VAL A 9 5.76 24.76 1.63
C VAL A 9 7.27 24.59 1.80
N GLU A 10 7.71 24.22 2.99
CA GLU A 10 9.12 23.91 3.28
C GLU A 10 9.63 22.73 2.43
N LEU A 11 8.84 21.65 2.32
CA LEU A 11 9.17 20.50 1.47
C LEU A 11 9.33 20.90 -0.01
N LEU A 12 8.43 21.73 -0.54
CA LEU A 12 8.53 22.20 -1.92
C LEU A 12 9.74 23.11 -2.13
N GLY A 13 10.05 23.98 -1.15
CA GLY A 13 11.27 24.79 -1.18
C GLY A 13 12.55 23.94 -1.27
N LEU A 14 12.61 22.84 -0.51
CA LEU A 14 13.73 21.88 -0.60
C LEU A 14 13.78 21.18 -1.97
N CYS A 15 12.63 20.85 -2.56
CA CYS A 15 12.57 20.25 -3.90
C CYS A 15 13.14 21.20 -4.95
N GLU A 16 12.81 22.50 -4.89
CA GLU A 16 13.33 23.53 -5.78
C GLU A 16 14.83 23.80 -5.56
N GLU A 17 15.26 23.95 -4.30
CA GLU A 17 16.66 24.20 -3.96
C GLU A 17 17.60 23.09 -4.45
N HIS A 18 17.15 21.84 -4.35
CA HIS A 18 17.96 20.66 -4.67
C HIS A 18 17.69 20.08 -6.07
N ASP A 19 16.81 20.69 -6.87
CA ASP A 19 16.35 20.16 -8.17
C ASP A 19 15.96 18.67 -8.06
N ALA A 20 15.13 18.35 -7.06
CA ALA A 20 14.81 16.98 -6.66
C ALA A 20 13.32 16.79 -6.44
N SER A 21 12.84 15.55 -6.58
CA SER A 21 11.43 15.22 -6.33
C SER A 21 11.13 15.08 -4.83
N ILE A 22 9.84 15.14 -4.47
CA ILE A 22 9.35 14.89 -3.10
C ILE A 22 9.88 13.55 -2.57
N SER A 23 9.85 12.48 -3.38
CA SER A 23 10.33 11.17 -2.96
C SER A 23 11.82 11.16 -2.66
N THR A 24 12.62 11.92 -3.41
CA THR A 24 14.06 12.05 -3.18
C THR A 24 14.35 12.83 -1.89
N ILE A 25 13.66 13.94 -1.65
CA ILE A 25 13.81 14.71 -0.40
C ILE A 25 13.38 13.87 0.80
N ALA A 26 12.24 13.19 0.73
CA ALA A 26 11.75 12.32 1.80
C ALA A 26 12.70 11.15 2.08
N LEU A 27 13.23 10.50 1.04
CA LEU A 27 14.18 9.39 1.19
C LEU A 27 15.50 9.84 1.85
N LYS A 28 16.03 10.99 1.44
CA LYS A 28 17.25 11.56 2.02
C LYS A 28 17.05 11.95 3.48
N ARG A 29 15.93 12.59 3.81
CA ARG A 29 15.57 12.93 5.18
C ARG A 29 15.51 11.67 6.05
N GLU A 30 14.75 10.66 5.63
CA GLU A 30 14.60 9.41 6.39
C GLU A 30 15.94 8.68 6.57
N ALA A 31 16.79 8.67 5.54
CA ALA A 31 18.12 8.07 5.60
C ALA A 31 19.02 8.75 6.63
N LEU A 32 18.98 10.09 6.70
CA LEU A 32 19.71 10.88 7.68
C LEU A 32 19.15 10.69 9.10
N GLU A 33 17.83 10.77 9.27
CA GLU A 33 17.17 10.60 10.59
C GLU A 33 17.43 9.21 11.19
N GLN A 34 17.38 8.15 10.37
CA GLN A 34 17.65 6.78 10.81
C GLN A 34 19.14 6.41 10.81
N ASN A 35 20.03 7.28 10.32
CA ASN A 35 21.45 7.02 10.12
C ASN A 35 21.72 5.72 9.33
N VAL A 36 21.05 5.55 8.20
CA VAL A 36 21.18 4.39 7.29
C VAL A 36 21.37 4.87 5.85
N SER A 37 21.74 3.95 4.94
CA SER A 37 21.81 4.28 3.52
C SER A 37 20.42 4.34 2.87
N GLU A 38 20.26 5.21 1.87
CA GLU A 38 19.06 5.26 1.02
C GLU A 38 18.73 3.90 0.39
N ALA A 39 19.76 3.15 -0.02
CA ALA A 39 19.60 1.81 -0.57
C ALA A 39 18.99 0.81 0.43
N SER A 40 19.38 0.87 1.71
CA SER A 40 18.81 0.04 2.77
C SER A 40 17.33 0.34 3.00
N LEU A 41 16.96 1.63 3.00
CA LEU A 41 15.55 2.04 3.11
C LEU A 41 14.72 1.58 1.93
N LEU A 42 15.23 1.76 0.71
CA LEU A 42 14.56 1.29 -0.51
C LEU A 42 14.38 -0.22 -0.50
N GLN A 43 15.37 -0.99 -0.03
CA GLN A 43 15.24 -2.44 0.10
C GLN A 43 14.14 -2.80 1.10
N ARG A 44 14.12 -2.17 2.29
CA ARG A 44 13.06 -2.38 3.28
C ARG A 44 11.67 -2.05 2.72
N MET A 45 11.54 -0.98 1.94
CA MET A 45 10.29 -0.64 1.26
C MET A 45 9.88 -1.68 0.21
N GLN A 46 10.83 -2.29 -0.50
CA GLN A 46 10.55 -3.38 -1.42
C GLN A 46 10.06 -4.64 -0.70
N ASP A 47 10.65 -4.96 0.46
CA ASP A 47 10.23 -6.09 1.28
C ASP A 47 8.77 -5.89 1.77
N TYR A 48 8.45 -4.69 2.26
CA TYR A 48 7.06 -4.33 2.61
C TYR A 48 6.12 -4.42 1.43
N PHE A 49 6.54 -3.96 0.25
CA PHE A 49 5.72 -4.07 -0.96
C PHE A 49 5.45 -5.53 -1.34
N ALA A 50 6.43 -6.43 -1.20
CA ALA A 50 6.24 -7.86 -1.41
C ALA A 50 5.22 -8.44 -0.43
N ASP A 51 5.31 -8.10 0.86
CA ASP A 51 4.36 -8.53 1.89
C ASP A 51 2.94 -7.98 1.67
N MET A 52 2.80 -6.73 1.20
CA MET A 52 1.51 -6.15 0.80
C MET A 52 0.88 -6.92 -0.37
N ARG A 53 1.68 -7.27 -1.40
CA ARG A 53 1.21 -8.07 -2.53
C ARG A 53 0.77 -9.46 -2.11
N GLU A 54 1.50 -10.08 -1.19
CA GLU A 54 1.13 -11.38 -0.64
C GLU A 54 -0.19 -11.29 0.13
N SER A 55 -0.39 -10.25 0.93
CA SER A 55 -1.65 -10.00 1.65
C SER A 55 -2.85 -9.92 0.70
N VAL A 56 -2.70 -9.21 -0.42
CA VAL A 56 -3.72 -9.15 -1.48
C VAL A 56 -3.97 -10.52 -2.10
N ARG A 57 -2.91 -11.26 -2.46
CA ARG A 57 -3.05 -12.61 -3.04
C ARG A 57 -3.82 -13.54 -2.11
N ARG A 58 -3.44 -13.59 -0.83
CA ARG A 58 -4.10 -14.41 0.19
C ARG A 58 -5.55 -14.01 0.40
N GLY A 59 -5.85 -12.72 0.41
CA GLY A 59 -7.23 -12.22 0.52
C GLY A 59 -8.13 -12.62 -0.65
N LEU A 60 -7.63 -12.57 -1.88
CA LEU A 60 -8.37 -13.01 -3.08
C LEU A 60 -8.63 -14.52 -3.09
N GLU A 61 -7.83 -15.30 -2.37
CA GLU A 61 -7.99 -16.75 -2.18
C GLU A 61 -9.02 -17.11 -1.12
N ILE A 62 -9.58 -16.16 -0.37
CA ILE A 62 -10.61 -16.46 0.62
C ILE A 62 -11.94 -16.77 -0.11
N ASP A 63 -12.55 -17.91 0.21
CA ASP A 63 -13.93 -18.28 -0.17
C ASP A 63 -14.81 -18.73 0.99
N THR A 64 -14.24 -18.79 2.18
CA THR A 64 -14.97 -19.09 3.40
C THR A 64 -15.23 -17.81 4.17
N VAL A 65 -16.34 -17.81 4.89
CA VAL A 65 -16.68 -16.70 5.78
C VAL A 65 -15.83 -16.81 7.05
N SER A 66 -15.45 -15.67 7.62
CA SER A 66 -14.75 -15.56 8.90
C SER A 66 -15.54 -16.19 10.04
N PRO A 67 -14.89 -16.53 11.17
CA PRO A 67 -15.58 -17.08 12.35
C PRO A 67 -16.73 -16.20 12.87
N SER A 68 -16.67 -14.88 12.65
CA SER A 68 -17.73 -13.93 13.01
C SER A 68 -18.92 -13.94 12.06
N GLY A 69 -18.81 -14.54 10.87
CA GLY A 69 -19.85 -14.51 9.84
C GLY A 69 -19.93 -13.20 9.05
N LEU A 70 -19.03 -12.23 9.30
CA LEU A 70 -19.17 -10.85 8.80
C LEU A 70 -18.34 -10.53 7.54
N SER A 71 -17.37 -11.36 7.19
CA SER A 71 -16.44 -11.08 6.08
C SER A 71 -15.95 -12.37 5.43
N GLY A 72 -15.65 -12.35 4.14
CA GLY A 72 -15.02 -13.47 3.44
C GLY A 72 -15.62 -13.74 2.07
N GLY A 73 -14.76 -13.78 1.05
CA GLY A 73 -15.13 -14.11 -0.32
C GLY A 73 -15.63 -12.92 -1.14
N ASP A 74 -15.82 -11.74 -0.55
CA ASP A 74 -16.26 -10.56 -1.29
C ASP A 74 -15.13 -10.01 -2.16
N ALA A 75 -13.88 -10.08 -1.70
CA ALA A 75 -12.72 -9.70 -2.51
C ALA A 75 -12.66 -10.52 -3.81
N ARG A 76 -12.88 -11.85 -3.70
CA ARG A 76 -12.93 -12.75 -4.84
C ARG A 76 -14.09 -12.43 -5.80
N ARG A 77 -15.28 -12.17 -5.26
CA ARG A 77 -16.47 -11.79 -6.06
C ARG A 77 -16.26 -10.48 -6.80
N LEU A 78 -15.65 -9.49 -6.16
CA LEU A 78 -15.29 -8.20 -6.76
C LEU A 78 -14.24 -8.35 -7.86
N LEU A 79 -13.25 -9.23 -7.67
CA LEU A 79 -12.28 -9.53 -8.72
C LEU A 79 -12.95 -10.16 -9.94
N ALA A 80 -13.84 -11.13 -9.75
CA ALA A 80 -14.63 -11.72 -10.84
C ALA A 80 -15.51 -10.66 -11.54
N TYR A 81 -16.16 -9.79 -10.76
CA TYR A 81 -16.94 -8.67 -11.30
C TYR A 81 -16.09 -7.72 -12.14
N SER A 82 -14.83 -7.46 -11.73
CA SER A 82 -13.90 -6.62 -12.50
C SER A 82 -13.55 -7.18 -13.88
N GLN A 83 -13.80 -8.47 -14.10
CA GLN A 83 -13.55 -9.19 -15.36
C GLN A 83 -14.84 -9.41 -16.17
N SER A 84 -16.00 -8.98 -15.66
CA SER A 84 -17.27 -9.03 -16.38
C SER A 84 -17.31 -8.00 -17.52
N GLU A 85 -18.31 -8.10 -18.40
CA GLU A 85 -18.41 -7.25 -19.59
C GLU A 85 -18.51 -5.76 -19.26
N ASN A 86 -19.27 -5.37 -18.22
CA ASN A 86 -19.56 -3.97 -17.92
C ASN A 86 -19.62 -3.68 -16.40
N PRO A 87 -18.48 -3.71 -15.68
CA PRO A 87 -18.41 -3.19 -14.32
C PRO A 87 -18.73 -1.69 -14.29
N LEU A 88 -19.51 -1.24 -13.28
CA LEU A 88 -20.14 0.08 -13.21
C LEU A 88 -19.16 1.25 -13.42
N PHE A 89 -17.98 1.18 -12.82
CA PHE A 89 -16.91 2.19 -12.94
C PHE A 89 -15.70 1.68 -13.74
N GLY A 90 -15.91 0.66 -14.56
CA GLY A 90 -14.87 0.02 -15.35
C GLY A 90 -14.02 -0.99 -14.57
N PRO A 91 -13.26 -1.83 -15.31
CA PRO A 91 -12.55 -2.98 -14.76
C PRO A 91 -11.45 -2.58 -13.77
N ARG A 92 -10.77 -1.45 -14.02
CA ARG A 92 -9.68 -0.96 -13.15
C ARG A 92 -10.19 -0.59 -11.77
N PHE A 93 -11.30 0.15 -11.70
CA PHE A 93 -11.87 0.57 -10.42
C PHE A 93 -12.37 -0.62 -9.61
N ALA A 94 -13.14 -1.52 -10.25
CA ALA A 94 -13.62 -2.74 -9.60
C ALA A 94 -12.47 -3.60 -9.04
N ARG A 95 -11.36 -3.73 -9.78
CA ARG A 95 -10.17 -4.46 -9.33
C ARG A 95 -9.46 -3.77 -8.15
N THR A 96 -9.39 -2.43 -8.14
CA THR A 96 -8.83 -1.69 -7.00
C THR A 96 -9.65 -1.94 -5.72
N ILE A 97 -10.98 -1.93 -5.82
CA ILE A 97 -11.85 -2.25 -4.69
C ILE A 97 -11.64 -3.71 -4.24
N ALA A 98 -11.51 -4.65 -5.17
CA ALA A 98 -11.20 -6.05 -4.86
C ALA A 98 -9.90 -6.19 -4.04
N TYR A 99 -8.85 -5.44 -4.38
CA TYR A 99 -7.59 -5.47 -3.62
C TYR A 99 -7.74 -4.87 -2.21
N GLY A 100 -8.52 -3.80 -2.06
CA GLY A 100 -8.84 -3.24 -0.74
C GLY A 100 -9.56 -4.26 0.15
N PHE A 101 -10.61 -4.91 -0.39
CA PHE A 101 -11.32 -5.96 0.32
C PHE A 101 -10.42 -7.15 0.63
N ALA A 102 -9.53 -7.55 -0.28
CA ALA A 102 -8.62 -8.68 -0.05
C ALA A 102 -7.76 -8.46 1.20
N VAL A 103 -7.18 -7.28 1.38
CA VAL A 103 -6.37 -6.97 2.57
C VAL A 103 -7.23 -6.97 3.84
N LEU A 104 -8.43 -6.39 3.79
CA LEU A 104 -9.36 -6.36 4.92
C LEU A 104 -9.81 -7.77 5.34
N GLU A 105 -10.16 -8.62 4.38
CA GLU A 105 -10.55 -10.02 4.63
C GLU A 105 -9.36 -10.85 5.13
N HIS A 106 -8.16 -10.63 4.57
CA HIS A 106 -6.96 -11.29 5.08
C HIS A 106 -6.69 -10.92 6.54
N ASN A 107 -6.81 -9.64 6.89
CA ASN A 107 -6.68 -9.16 8.26
C ASN A 107 -7.77 -9.74 9.19
N ALA A 108 -9.03 -9.82 8.73
CA ALA A 108 -10.13 -10.39 9.51
C ALA A 108 -9.96 -11.90 9.81
N GLN A 109 -9.15 -12.59 9.01
CA GLN A 109 -8.73 -13.98 9.23
C GLN A 109 -7.43 -14.09 10.04
N PHE A 110 -6.99 -12.99 10.68
CA PHE A 110 -5.71 -12.88 11.40
C PHE A 110 -4.48 -13.17 10.51
N GLY A 111 -4.59 -12.86 9.22
CA GLY A 111 -3.49 -12.89 8.28
C GLY A 111 -2.47 -11.77 8.53
N ARG A 112 -1.23 -11.98 8.10
CA ARG A 112 -0.17 -10.99 8.22
C ARG A 112 -0.38 -9.87 7.20
N ILE A 113 -0.47 -8.63 7.67
CA ILE A 113 -0.57 -7.42 6.85
C ILE A 113 0.55 -6.42 7.19
N VAL A 114 0.72 -5.41 6.34
CA VAL A 114 1.61 -4.26 6.59
C VAL A 114 0.74 -3.05 6.97
N ALA A 115 1.05 -2.38 8.08
CA ALA A 115 0.30 -1.21 8.56
C ALA A 115 0.51 0.02 7.65
N THR A 116 -0.57 0.75 7.32
CA THR A 116 -0.51 1.93 6.44
C THR A 116 -1.56 3.02 6.78
N PRO A 117 -1.42 3.81 7.87
CA PRO A 117 -0.45 3.74 8.97
C PRO A 117 -0.87 2.80 10.11
N THR A 118 -2.08 2.24 10.03
CA THR A 118 -2.66 1.26 10.96
C THR A 118 -3.08 0.01 10.21
#